data_AF-A0A1B0FNC6-F1
#
_entry.id   AF-A0A1B0FNC6-F1
#
_cell.length_a   1.000
_cell.length_b   1.000
_cell.length_c   1.000
_cell.angle_alpha   90.00
_cell.angle_beta   90.00
_cell.angle_gamma   90.00
#
_symmetry.space_group_name_H-M   'P 1'
#
loop_
_entity.id
_entity.type
_entity.pdbx_description
1 polymer ?
#
loop_
_entity_poly.entity_id
_entity_poly.type
_entity_poly.pdbx_seq_one_letter_code
_entity_poly.pdbx_strand_id
1 'polypeptide(L)'
;MIRYTSRSWSGPIESARHGYARPHTVAVMRQYLEKLDVSVTMWPARSPDSIPIEHLWEEPKKTSKNRNRTPTSLGELRTAIKEEWDRFFNLDAYEKRRNER
;
A
#
# COMPACT_ATOMS: atom_id res chain seq x y z
N MET A 1 0.45 -0.95 27.42
CA MET A 1 1.67 -0.42 26.77
C MET A 1 2.08 -1.42 25.69
N ILE A 2 1.61 -1.25 24.46
CA ILE A 2 1.94 -2.15 23.35
C ILE A 2 2.98 -1.45 22.48
N ARG A 3 4.16 -2.06 22.36
CA ARG A 3 5.22 -1.59 21.45
C ARG A 3 4.90 -2.11 20.05
N TYR A 4 4.77 -1.21 19.08
CA TYR A 4 4.78 -1.57 17.66
C TYR A 4 6.19 -2.05 17.29
N THR A 5 6.44 -3.36 17.39
CA THR A 5 7.56 -3.95 16.67
C THR A 5 7.17 -3.97 15.19
N SER A 6 7.99 -3.35 14.34
CA SER A 6 7.93 -3.48 12.89
C SER A 6 7.82 -4.95 12.53
N ARG A 7 6.60 -5.42 12.25
CA ARG A 7 6.35 -6.80 11.87
C ARG A 7 6.56 -6.86 10.37
N SER A 8 7.78 -7.13 9.94
CA SER A 8 8.00 -7.67 8.61
C SER A 8 7.21 -8.98 8.56
N TRP A 9 6.12 -8.97 7.80
CA TRP A 9 5.32 -10.17 7.61
C TRP A 9 6.21 -11.23 6.94
N SER A 10 6.32 -12.40 7.59
CA SER A 10 7.22 -13.49 7.22
C SER A 10 6.46 -14.78 6.92
N GLY A 11 5.14 -14.70 6.74
CA GLY A 11 4.30 -15.82 6.34
C GLY A 11 4.37 -16.09 4.83
N PRO A 12 3.81 -17.21 4.35
CA PRO A 12 3.60 -17.46 2.93
C PRO A 12 2.47 -16.60 2.38
N ILE A 13 2.58 -16.09 1.14
CA ILE A 13 1.53 -15.25 0.56
C ILE A 13 0.46 -16.22 0.08
N GLU A 14 -0.57 -16.43 0.88
CA GLU A 14 -1.60 -17.42 0.55
C GLU A 14 -2.45 -17.00 -0.66
N SER A 15 -2.63 -15.69 -0.86
CA SER A 15 -3.33 -15.16 -2.03
C SER A 15 -2.89 -13.76 -2.41
N ALA A 16 -3.01 -13.47 -3.71
CA ALA A 16 -2.74 -12.17 -4.30
C ALA A 16 -3.92 -11.73 -5.17
N ARG A 17 -4.09 -10.41 -5.28
CA ARG A 17 -5.08 -9.81 -6.18
C ARG A 17 -4.44 -8.66 -6.94
N HIS A 18 -4.46 -8.73 -8.27
CA HIS A 18 -3.81 -7.72 -9.12
C HIS A 18 -4.64 -7.39 -10.36
N GLY A 19 -4.40 -6.21 -10.92
CA GLY A 19 -5.05 -5.77 -12.15
C GLY A 19 -4.49 -6.47 -13.40
N TYR A 20 -5.04 -6.13 -14.56
CA TYR A 20 -4.62 -6.68 -15.86
C TYR A 20 -3.41 -5.98 -16.49
N ALA A 21 -2.59 -5.27 -15.70
CA ALA A 21 -1.38 -4.67 -16.24
C ALA A 21 -0.48 -5.76 -16.83
N ARG A 22 0.09 -5.52 -18.01
CA ARG A 22 0.88 -6.52 -18.75
C ARG A 22 1.97 -7.20 -17.89
N PRO A 23 2.72 -6.48 -17.04
CA PRO A 23 3.72 -7.11 -16.17
C PRO A 23 3.14 -8.11 -15.14
N HIS A 24 1.86 -8.01 -14.78
CA HIS A 24 1.20 -8.97 -13.87
C HIS A 24 0.67 -10.21 -14.61
N THR A 25 0.58 -10.17 -15.93
CA THR A 25 -0.03 -11.25 -16.73
C THR A 25 0.97 -12.01 -17.61
N VAL A 26 2.25 -11.61 -17.61
CA VAL A 26 3.31 -12.35 -18.32
C VAL A 26 3.54 -13.73 -17.70
N ALA A 27 3.93 -14.69 -18.55
CA ALA A 27 4.12 -16.09 -18.16
C ALA A 27 5.12 -16.27 -17.00
N VAL A 28 6.22 -15.51 -17.01
CA VAL A 28 7.23 -15.58 -15.95
C VAL A 28 6.66 -15.22 -14.58
N MET A 29 5.75 -14.24 -14.51
CA MET A 29 5.11 -13.84 -13.25
C MET A 29 4.13 -14.90 -12.76
N ARG A 30 3.35 -15.50 -13.68
CA ARG A 30 2.41 -16.59 -13.35
C ARG A 30 3.12 -17.81 -12.79
N GLN A 31 4.18 -18.26 -13.47
CA GLN A 31 4.99 -19.40 -13.02
C GLN A 31 5.64 -19.15 -11.66
N TYR A 32 6.07 -17.92 -11.40
CA TYR A 32 6.63 -17.56 -10.09
C TYR A 32 5.58 -17.63 -8.97
N LEU A 33 4.36 -17.13 -9.22
CA LEU A 33 3.27 -17.17 -8.24
C LEU A 33 2.78 -18.60 -8.00
N GLU A 34 2.69 -19.43 -9.04
CA GLU A 34 2.40 -20.87 -8.93
C GLU A 34 3.44 -21.59 -8.07
N LYS A 35 4.74 -21.30 -8.27
CA LYS A 35 5.83 -21.86 -7.45
C LYS A 35 5.72 -21.48 -5.97
N LEU A 36 5.17 -20.32 -5.67
CA LEU A 36 4.95 -19.84 -4.30
C LEU A 36 3.63 -20.32 -3.70
N ASP A 37 2.85 -21.12 -4.41
CA ASP A 37 1.50 -21.56 -4.03
C ASP A 37 0.56 -20.37 -3.73
N VAL A 38 0.72 -19.28 -4.49
CA VAL A 38 -0.06 -18.06 -4.32
C VAL A 38 -1.30 -18.14 -5.21
N SER A 39 -2.48 -18.20 -4.60
CA SER A 39 -3.74 -18.09 -5.36
C SER A 39 -3.93 -16.67 -5.88
N VAL A 40 -4.11 -16.52 -7.19
CA VAL A 40 -4.28 -15.21 -7.86
C VAL A 40 -5.73 -14.99 -8.26
N THR A 41 -6.35 -13.95 -7.72
CA THR A 41 -7.64 -13.44 -8.21
C THR A 41 -7.42 -12.20 -9.09
N MET A 42 -8.02 -12.17 -10.28
CA MET A 42 -7.99 -10.97 -11.12
C MET A 42 -9.08 -9.98 -10.68
N TRP A 43 -8.74 -8.69 -10.57
CA TRP A 43 -9.75 -7.64 -10.48
C TRP A 43 -10.49 -7.51 -11.81
N PRO A 44 -11.78 -7.13 -11.84
CA PRO A 44 -12.48 -6.80 -13.08
C PRO A 44 -11.75 -5.69 -13.85
N ALA A 45 -11.80 -5.74 -15.19
CA ALA A 45 -11.12 -4.77 -16.02
C ALA A 45 -11.77 -3.38 -15.84
N ARG A 46 -10.94 -2.33 -15.77
CA ARG A 46 -11.37 -0.93 -15.58
C ARG A 46 -12.13 -0.66 -14.27
N SER A 47 -11.72 -1.32 -13.19
CA SER A 47 -12.25 -1.04 -11.85
C SER A 47 -11.17 -0.45 -10.92
N PRO A 48 -10.67 0.78 -11.18
CA PRO A 48 -9.73 1.44 -10.29
C PRO A 48 -10.32 1.64 -8.88
N ASP A 49 -11.63 1.91 -8.80
CA ASP A 49 -12.39 2.03 -7.54
C ASP A 49 -12.47 0.70 -6.78
N SER A 50 -12.13 -0.42 -7.39
CA SER A 50 -12.15 -1.72 -6.73
C SER A 50 -10.79 -2.13 -6.18
N ILE A 51 -9.72 -1.36 -6.36
CA ILE A 51 -8.39 -1.73 -5.86
C ILE A 51 -8.15 -1.07 -4.49
N PRO A 52 -8.13 -1.83 -3.37
CA PRO A 52 -7.97 -1.27 -2.02
C PRO A 52 -6.68 -0.47 -1.85
N ILE A 53 -5.63 -0.79 -2.62
CA ILE A 53 -4.37 -0.06 -2.56
C ILE A 53 -4.50 1.37 -3.08
N GLU A 54 -5.32 1.63 -4.11
CA GLU A 54 -5.50 3.00 -4.61
C GLU A 54 -6.20 3.87 -3.57
N HIS A 55 -7.26 3.35 -2.95
CA HIS A 55 -7.93 4.00 -1.83
C HIS A 55 -7.02 4.22 -0.63
N LEU A 56 -6.15 3.25 -0.33
CA LEU A 56 -5.19 3.34 0.76
C LEU A 56 -4.20 4.49 0.57
N TRP A 57 -3.82 4.78 -0.67
CA TRP A 57 -2.89 5.85 -0.99
C TRP A 57 -3.51 7.24 -1.01
N GLU A 58 -4.83 7.39 -1.09
CA GLU A 58 -5.47 8.72 -1.23
C GLU A 58 -5.11 9.68 -0.09
N GLU A 59 -5.19 9.23 1.16
CA GLU A 59 -4.89 10.08 2.32
C GLU A 59 -3.39 10.40 2.47
N PRO A 60 -2.46 9.44 2.35
CA PRO A 60 -1.03 9.75 2.26
C PRO A 60 -0.66 10.67 1.09
N LYS A 61 -1.31 10.54 -0.08
CA LYS A 61 -1.09 11.43 -1.22
C LYS A 61 -1.55 12.86 -0.91
N LYS A 62 -2.73 13.04 -0.31
CA LYS A 62 -3.25 14.37 0.07
C LYS A 62 -2.36 15.06 1.10
N THR A 63 -1.99 14.33 2.16
CA THR A 63 -1.11 14.86 3.21
C THR A 63 0.26 15.21 2.66
N SER A 64 0.85 14.36 1.81
CA SER A 64 2.13 14.64 1.15
C SER A 64 2.08 15.89 0.26
N LYS A 65 0.98 16.15 -0.45
CA LYS A 65 0.81 17.36 -1.28
C LYS A 65 0.73 18.64 -0.44
N ASN A 66 0.15 18.55 0.75
CA ASN A 66 -0.05 19.68 1.66
C ASN A 66 1.13 19.89 2.63
N ARG A 67 2.28 19.25 2.39
CA ARG A 67 3.48 19.43 3.24
C ARG A 67 4.03 20.85 3.06
N ASN A 68 4.37 21.48 4.18
CA ASN A 68 4.98 22.81 4.22
C ASN A 68 6.31 22.89 3.43
N ARG A 69 7.02 21.77 3.30
CA ARG A 69 8.25 21.66 2.50
C ARG A 69 8.05 20.59 1.43
N THR A 70 8.09 21.02 0.18
CA THR A 70 8.14 20.12 -0.98
C THR A 70 9.49 19.41 -1.00
N PRO A 71 9.53 18.06 -1.07
CA PRO A 71 10.77 17.33 -1.24
C PRO A 71 11.47 17.72 -2.54
N THR A 72 12.76 18.05 -2.48
CA THR A 72 13.55 18.44 -3.67
C THR A 72 14.51 17.37 -4.14
N SER A 73 14.63 16.27 -3.39
CA SER A 73 15.43 15.11 -3.75
C SER A 73 14.65 13.81 -3.57
N LEU A 74 15.09 12.74 -4.25
CA LEU A 74 14.50 11.41 -4.11
C LEU A 74 14.60 10.89 -2.67
N GLY A 75 15.68 11.21 -1.97
CA GLY A 75 15.86 10.85 -0.56
C GLY A 75 14.83 11.53 0.34
N GLU A 76 14.62 12.83 0.16
CA GLU A 76 13.58 13.57 0.89
C GLU A 76 12.18 13.06 0.58
N LEU A 77 11.89 12.72 -0.69
CA LEU A 77 10.59 12.19 -1.08
C LEU A 77 10.33 10.82 -0.43
N ARG A 78 11.33 9.93 -0.41
CA ARG A 78 11.23 8.62 0.24
C ARG A 78 10.96 8.76 1.74
N THR A 79 11.66 9.67 2.41
CA THR A 79 11.44 9.96 3.84
C THR A 79 10.05 10.53 4.07
N ALA A 80 9.62 11.50 3.28
CA ALA A 80 8.30 12.12 3.40
C ALA A 80 7.17 11.10 3.25
N ILE A 81 7.21 10.25 2.22
CA ILE A 81 6.22 9.19 2.00
C ILE A 81 6.18 8.21 3.19
N LYS A 82 7.35 7.82 3.70
CA LYS A 82 7.43 6.92 4.86
C LYS A 82 6.81 7.54 6.11
N GLU A 83 7.09 8.82 6.38
CA GLU A 83 6.49 9.54 7.51
C GLU A 83 4.97 9.69 7.41
N GLU A 84 4.43 9.96 6.21
CA GLU A 84 2.96 10.02 6.02
C GLU A 84 2.33 8.63 6.16
N TRP A 85 2.99 7.58 5.64
CA TRP A 85 2.55 6.21 5.79
C TRP A 85 2.52 5.77 7.26
N ASP A 86 3.61 6.00 8.00
CA ASP A 86 3.70 5.69 9.42
C ASP A 86 2.65 6.48 10.23
N ARG A 87 2.35 7.73 9.85
CA ARG A 87 1.27 8.53 10.46
C ARG A 87 -0.14 8.02 10.13
N PHE A 88 -0.34 7.45 8.95
CA PHE A 88 -1.62 6.89 8.53
C PHE A 88 -1.94 5.59 9.29
N PHE A 89 -0.94 4.71 9.48
CA PHE A 89 -1.11 3.41 10.14
C PHE A 89 -0.94 3.42 11.66
N ASN A 90 -0.64 4.56 12.28
CA ASN A 90 -0.67 4.71 13.72
C ASN A 90 -2.14 4.79 14.20
N LEU A 91 -2.76 3.63 14.42
CA LEU A 91 -4.21 3.42 14.62
C LEU A 91 -4.84 4.34 15.68
N ASP A 92 -4.15 4.63 16.79
CA ASP A 92 -4.65 5.50 17.87
C ASP A 92 -4.91 6.94 17.38
N ALA A 93 -4.13 7.42 16.42
CA ALA A 93 -4.29 8.75 15.85
C ALA A 93 -5.23 8.74 14.63
N TYR A 94 -5.33 7.61 13.92
CA TYR A 94 -6.23 7.45 12.78
C TYR A 94 -7.70 7.41 13.22
N GLU A 95 -8.06 6.59 14.20
CA GLU A 95 -9.44 6.51 14.70
C GLU A 95 -9.88 7.82 15.34
N LYS A 96 -9.00 8.47 16.10
CA LYS A 96 -9.26 9.79 16.69
C LYS A 96 -9.59 10.84 15.62
N ARG A 97 -8.80 10.94 14.53
CA ARG A 97 -9.06 11.88 13.43
C ARG A 97 -10.30 11.56 12.60
N ARG A 98 -10.67 10.28 12.50
CA ARG A 98 -11.88 9.84 11.80
C ARG A 98 -13.14 10.18 12.60
N ASN A 99 -13.09 10.06 13.92
CA ASN A 99 -14.24 10.30 14.81
C ASN A 99 -14.43 11.78 15.17
N GLU A 100 -13.42 12.63 14.95
CA GLU A 100 -13.47 14.09 15.15
C GLU A 100 -13.89 14.87 13.88
N ARG A 101 -14.25 14.18 12.79
CA ARG A 101 -14.83 14.75 11.56
C ARG A 101 -16.29 14.37 11.43
#